data_AF-A0A543BB65-F1
#
_entry.id   AF-A0A543BB65-F1
#
_cell.length_a   1.000
_cell.length_b   1.000
_cell.length_c   1.000
_cell.angle_alpha   90.00
_cell.angle_beta   90.00
_cell.angle_gamma   90.00
#
_symmetry.space_group_name_H-M   'P 1'
#
loop_
_entity.id
_entity.type
_entity.pdbx_description
1 polymer ?
#
loop_
_entity_poly.entity_id
_entity_poly.type
_entity_poly.pdbx_seq_one_letter_code
_entity_poly.pdbx_strand_id
1 'polypeptide(L)'
;MDATQDAAQERSEDARFDDVIVEEAELRASQRRNARRFSWGVAWVVPVLSLIVGIWLTSARTIEQLNDLGDGTFDVTLFVVWPAGLVLLGVGVLGVVATAIATAVLSTDR
;
A
#
# COMPACT_ATOMS: atom_id res chain seq x y z
N MET A 1 -17.59 58.86 2.93
CA MET A 1 -16.48 58.23 3.66
C MET A 1 -16.76 56.73 3.69
N ASP A 2 -16.66 56.06 2.53
CA ASP A 2 -17.07 54.63 2.38
C ASP A 2 -16.03 53.83 1.58
N ALA A 3 -15.42 54.42 0.55
CA ALA A 3 -14.49 53.72 -0.33
C ALA A 3 -13.21 53.18 0.34
N THR A 4 -12.78 53.76 1.47
CA THR A 4 -11.61 53.27 2.21
C THR A 4 -11.92 52.11 3.15
N GLN A 5 -13.19 51.93 3.53
CA GLN A 5 -13.62 50.83 4.39
C GLN A 5 -13.86 49.56 3.57
N ASP A 6 -14.48 49.70 2.38
CA ASP A 6 -14.63 48.59 1.43
C ASP A 6 -13.28 48.04 0.95
N ALA A 7 -12.33 48.92 0.60
CA ALA A 7 -10.99 48.49 0.18
C ALA A 7 -10.17 47.83 1.31
N ALA A 8 -10.44 48.19 2.58
CA ALA A 8 -9.81 47.52 3.72
C ALA A 8 -10.44 46.14 3.99
N GLN A 9 -11.75 46.02 3.75
CA GLN A 9 -12.47 44.77 3.93
C GLN A 9 -12.16 43.75 2.84
N GLU A 10 -12.15 44.15 1.57
CA GLU A 10 -11.74 43.30 0.44
C GLU A 10 -10.31 42.77 0.63
N ARG A 11 -9.38 43.61 1.09
CA ARG A 11 -7.99 43.20 1.35
C ARG A 11 -7.87 42.21 2.52
N SER A 12 -8.76 42.30 3.50
CA SER A 12 -8.79 41.37 4.63
C SER A 12 -9.46 40.04 4.30
N GLU A 13 -10.43 40.03 3.37
CA GLU A 13 -11.02 38.82 2.83
C GLU A 13 -10.04 38.09 1.91
N ASP A 14 -9.34 38.81 1.01
CA ASP A 14 -8.28 38.24 0.17
C ASP A 14 -7.15 37.62 1.01
N ALA A 15 -6.71 38.30 2.07
CA ALA A 15 -5.68 37.76 2.96
C ALA A 15 -6.14 36.51 3.72
N ARG A 16 -7.43 36.43 4.08
CA ARG A 16 -8.02 35.25 4.73
C ARG A 16 -8.18 34.10 3.73
N PHE A 17 -8.55 34.37 2.48
CA PHE A 17 -8.63 33.36 1.43
C PHE A 17 -7.25 32.81 1.05
N ASP A 18 -6.23 33.68 0.97
CA ASP A 18 -4.86 33.26 0.68
C ASP A 18 -4.31 32.35 1.79
N ASP A 19 -4.56 32.69 3.07
CA ASP A 19 -4.17 31.87 4.22
C ASP A 19 -4.87 30.49 4.22
N VAL A 20 -6.16 30.43 3.89
CA VAL A 20 -6.91 29.17 3.76
C VAL A 20 -6.39 28.31 2.58
N ILE A 21 -6.06 28.94 1.45
CA ILE A 21 -5.51 28.23 0.28
C ILE A 21 -4.11 27.69 0.57
N VAL A 22 -3.29 28.45 1.30
CA VAL A 22 -1.95 28.03 1.74
C VAL A 22 -2.06 26.88 2.76
N GLU A 23 -2.94 26.98 3.75
CA GLU A 23 -3.16 25.92 4.75
C GLU A 23 -3.67 24.61 4.10
N GLU A 24 -4.64 24.70 3.17
CA GLU A 24 -5.09 23.54 2.39
C GLU A 24 -3.98 22.95 1.51
N ALA A 25 -3.13 23.79 0.90
CA ALA A 25 -2.01 23.35 0.09
C ALA A 25 -0.94 22.64 0.95
N GLU A 26 -0.67 23.13 2.16
CA GLU A 26 0.26 22.53 3.11
C GLU A 26 -0.26 21.19 3.65
N LEU A 27 -1.55 21.09 3.96
CA LEU A 27 -2.20 19.83 4.34
C LEU A 27 -2.18 18.81 3.21
N ARG A 28 -2.46 19.21 1.96
CA ARG A 28 -2.34 18.33 0.79
C ARG A 28 -0.89 17.91 0.52
N ALA A 29 0.08 18.79 0.77
CA ALA A 29 1.51 18.50 0.63
C ALA A 29 2.02 17.56 1.73
N SER A 30 1.51 17.66 2.96
CA SER A 30 1.84 16.75 4.07
C SER A 30 1.25 15.36 3.82
N GLN A 31 -0.01 15.29 3.35
CA GLN A 31 -0.66 14.04 2.95
C GLN A 31 0.10 13.35 1.82
N ARG A 32 0.55 14.08 0.79
CA ARG A 32 1.36 13.52 -0.31
C ARG A 32 2.71 12.98 0.16
N ARG A 33 3.37 13.67 1.10
CA ARG A 33 4.65 13.21 1.67
C ARG A 33 4.46 11.93 2.51
N ASN A 34 3.41 11.87 3.32
CA ASN A 34 3.08 10.67 4.08
C ASN A 34 2.71 9.50 3.16
N ALA A 35 1.85 9.73 2.16
CA ALA A 35 1.47 8.72 1.18
C ALA A 35 2.69 8.14 0.44
N ARG A 36 3.67 8.97 0.07
CA ARG A 36 4.93 8.51 -0.57
C ARG A 36 5.79 7.64 0.34
N ARG A 37 5.85 7.95 1.64
CA ARG A 37 6.59 7.12 2.61
C ARG A 37 5.90 5.79 2.85
N PHE A 38 4.58 5.80 2.99
CA PHE A 38 3.78 4.58 3.13
C PHE A 38 3.83 3.72 1.87
N SER A 39 3.70 4.31 0.68
CA SER A 39 3.77 3.57 -0.58
C SER A 39 5.13 2.90 -0.77
N TRP A 40 6.21 3.55 -0.32
CA TRP A 40 7.55 2.98 -0.40
C TRP A 40 7.73 1.80 0.56
N GLY A 41 7.25 1.90 1.80
CA GLY A 41 7.25 0.77 2.75
C GLY A 41 6.42 -0.41 2.25
N VAL A 42 5.21 -0.14 1.75
CA VAL A 42 4.31 -1.18 1.21
C VAL A 42 4.92 -1.87 -0.01
N ALA A 43 5.64 -1.13 -0.86
CA ALA A 43 6.30 -1.68 -2.03
C ALA A 43 7.37 -2.74 -1.69
N TRP A 44 7.98 -2.70 -0.51
CA TRP A 44 8.91 -3.74 -0.05
C TRP A 44 8.22 -4.84 0.77
N VAL A 45 7.26 -4.46 1.62
CA VAL A 45 6.61 -5.39 2.54
C VAL A 45 5.75 -6.41 1.79
N VAL A 46 4.97 -5.98 0.79
CA VAL A 46 4.06 -6.87 0.06
C VAL A 46 4.82 -7.97 -0.70
N PRO A 47 5.87 -7.67 -1.48
CA PRO A 47 6.65 -8.70 -2.15
C PRO A 47 7.34 -9.67 -1.18
N VAL A 48 7.89 -9.17 -0.07
CA VAL A 48 8.56 -10.01 0.94
C VAL A 48 7.57 -10.96 1.61
N LEU A 49 6.38 -10.48 1.99
CA LEU A 49 5.33 -11.32 2.54
C LEU A 49 4.86 -12.37 1.51
N SER A 50 4.73 -12.00 0.25
CA SER A 50 4.41 -12.94 -0.84
C SER A 50 5.46 -14.05 -0.94
N LEU A 51 6.75 -13.72 -0.83
CA LEU A 51 7.82 -14.73 -0.81
C LEU A 51 7.70 -15.65 0.40
N ILE A 52 7.52 -15.11 1.61
CA ILE A 52 7.41 -15.91 2.84
C ILE A 52 6.24 -16.90 2.74
N VAL A 53 5.06 -16.40 2.36
CA VAL A 53 3.86 -17.23 2.22
C VAL A 53 4.03 -18.24 1.07
N GLY A 54 4.65 -17.83 -0.03
CA GLY A 54 4.97 -18.70 -1.16
C GLY A 54 5.86 -19.89 -0.77
N ILE A 55 6.98 -19.62 -0.07
CA ILE A 55 7.88 -20.67 0.45
C ILE A 55 7.11 -21.65 1.34
N TRP A 56 6.29 -21.12 2.25
CA TRP A 56 5.55 -21.93 3.21
C TRP A 56 4.53 -22.86 2.51
N LEU A 57 3.75 -22.33 1.58
CA LEU A 57 2.76 -23.11 0.80
C LEU A 57 3.43 -24.17 -0.08
N THR A 58 4.54 -23.83 -0.73
CA THR A 58 5.30 -24.80 -1.54
C THR A 58 5.87 -25.91 -0.65
N SER A 59 6.29 -25.61 0.58
CA SER A 59 6.78 -26.62 1.52
C SER A 59 5.67 -27.51 2.10
N ALA A 60 4.50 -26.94 2.40
CA ALA A 60 3.39 -27.69 3.01
C ALA A 60 2.80 -28.73 2.04
N ARG A 61 2.91 -28.50 0.72
CA ARG A 61 2.41 -29.33 -0.40
C ARG A 61 0.90 -29.51 -0.45
N THR A 62 0.29 -29.95 0.65
CA THR A 62 -1.14 -30.24 0.79
C THR A 62 -1.71 -29.67 2.09
N ILE A 63 -2.99 -29.31 2.04
CA ILE A 63 -3.77 -28.95 3.24
C ILE A 63 -4.86 -29.99 3.41
N GLU A 64 -5.03 -30.47 4.64
CA GLU A 64 -6.09 -31.39 5.03
C GLU A 64 -7.31 -30.59 5.50
N GLN A 65 -8.46 -30.86 4.90
CA GLN A 65 -9.75 -30.38 5.39
C GLN A 65 -10.52 -31.56 5.96
N LEU A 66 -10.81 -31.48 7.26
CA LEU A 66 -11.65 -32.43 8.00
C LEU A 66 -13.10 -31.93 7.91
N ASN A 67 -13.98 -32.72 7.31
CA ASN A 67 -15.42 -32.51 7.36
C ASN A 67 -16.04 -33.57 8.26
N ASP A 68 -16.77 -33.13 9.28
CA ASP A 68 -17.56 -34.00 10.15
C ASP A 68 -18.83 -34.46 9.42
N LEU A 69 -19.08 -35.76 9.37
CA LEU A 69 -20.26 -36.36 8.73
C LEU A 69 -21.44 -36.52 9.70
N GLY A 70 -21.26 -36.20 10.98
CA GLY A 70 -22.32 -36.24 11.99
C GLY A 70 -22.60 -37.63 12.57
N ASP A 71 -21.90 -38.66 12.10
CA ASP A 71 -21.96 -40.05 12.61
C ASP A 71 -20.71 -40.44 13.42
N GLY A 72 -19.89 -39.44 13.79
CA GLY A 72 -18.61 -39.66 14.46
C GLY A 72 -17.47 -40.06 13.51
N THR A 73 -17.72 -40.02 12.19
CA THR A 73 -16.68 -40.17 11.16
C THR A 73 -16.32 -38.83 10.53
N PHE A 74 -15.08 -38.73 10.06
CA PHE A 74 -14.57 -37.55 9.36
C PHE A 74 -14.19 -37.94 7.93
N ASP A 75 -14.59 -37.11 6.97
CA ASP A 75 -14.07 -37.16 5.61
C ASP A 75 -12.86 -36.22 5.51
N VAL A 76 -11.78 -36.71 4.91
CA VAL A 76 -10.51 -35.98 4.79
C VAL A 76 -10.29 -35.64 3.32
N THR A 77 -10.48 -34.37 2.98
CA THR A 77 -10.15 -33.87 1.65
C THR A 77 -8.75 -33.26 1.65
N LEU A 78 -7.88 -33.76 0.78
CA LEU A 78 -6.53 -33.23 0.57
C LEU A 78 -6.51 -32.24 -0.60
N PHE A 79 -6.18 -30.98 -0.32
CA PHE A 79 -6.00 -29.95 -1.34
C PHE A 79 -4.53 -29.74 -1.66
N VAL A 80 -4.18 -29.82 -2.95
CA VAL A 80 -2.82 -29.57 -3.43
C VAL A 80 -2.59 -28.06 -3.54
N VAL A 81 -1.75 -27.50 -2.66
CA VAL A 81 -1.57 -26.03 -2.53
C VAL A 81 -0.22 -25.51 -3.03
N TRP A 82 0.74 -26.39 -3.32
CA TRP A 82 2.07 -25.96 -3.80
C TRP A 82 2.05 -25.13 -5.10
N PRO A 83 1.11 -25.28 -6.05
CA PRO A 83 1.09 -24.41 -7.23
C PRO A 83 0.80 -22.96 -6.88
N ALA A 84 -0.07 -22.71 -5.89
CA ALA A 84 -0.33 -21.36 -5.39
C ALA A 84 0.93 -20.76 -4.74
N GLY A 85 1.71 -21.59 -4.03
CA GLY A 85 3.01 -21.19 -3.48
C GLY A 85 3.99 -20.73 -4.57
N LEU A 86 4.07 -21.45 -5.69
CA LEU A 86 4.93 -21.06 -6.82
C LEU A 86 4.51 -19.73 -7.47
N VAL A 87 3.20 -19.49 -7.59
CA VAL A 87 2.70 -18.21 -8.10
C VAL A 87 3.10 -17.07 -7.17
N LEU A 88 2.95 -17.25 -5.85
CA LEU A 88 3.34 -16.25 -4.85
C LEU A 88 4.85 -16.00 -4.83
N LEU A 89 5.66 -17.03 -5.07
CA LEU A 89 7.10 -16.88 -5.26
C LEU A 89 7.42 -16.05 -6.50
N GLY A 90 6.81 -16.37 -7.65
CA GLY A 90 7.02 -15.62 -8.88
C GLY A 90 6.63 -14.14 -8.75
N VAL A 91 5.45 -13.87 -8.19
CA VAL A 91 4.96 -12.50 -7.94
C VAL A 91 5.84 -11.78 -6.92
N GLY A 92 6.27 -12.47 -5.85
CA GLY A 92 7.16 -11.91 -4.84
C GLY A 92 8.51 -11.51 -5.41
N VAL A 93 9.14 -12.37 -6.22
CA VAL A 93 10.41 -12.06 -6.89
C VAL A 93 10.24 -10.88 -7.85
N LEU A 94 9.21 -10.89 -8.69
CA LEU A 94 8.92 -9.79 -9.61
C LEU A 94 8.71 -8.46 -8.86
N GLY A 95 7.98 -8.50 -7.76
CA GLY A 95 7.75 -7.34 -6.90
C GLY A 95 9.06 -6.77 -6.34
N VAL A 96 9.91 -7.61 -5.74
CA VAL A 96 11.21 -7.18 -5.20
C VAL A 96 12.10 -6.58 -6.28
N VAL A 97 12.18 -7.22 -7.46
CA VAL A 97 12.99 -6.73 -8.58
C VAL A 97 12.49 -5.38 -9.08
N ALA A 98 11.17 -5.22 -9.27
CA ALA A 98 10.59 -3.96 -9.70
C ALA A 98 10.84 -2.85 -8.68
N THR A 99 10.69 -3.12 -7.38
CA THR A 99 10.97 -2.14 -6.32
C THR A 99 12.45 -1.79 -6.26
N ALA A 100 13.35 -2.76 -6.43
CA ALA A 100 14.79 -2.51 -6.48
C ALA A 100 15.17 -1.61 -7.67
N ILE A 101 14.63 -1.89 -8.87
CA ILE A 101 14.85 -1.05 -10.06
C ILE A 101 14.32 0.36 -9.83
N ALA A 102 13.09 0.51 -9.32
CA ALA A 102 12.52 1.82 -9.04
C ALA A 102 13.37 2.60 -8.02
N THR A 103 13.90 1.93 -7.01
CA THR A 103 14.79 2.54 -6.00
C THR A 103 16.12 2.97 -6.63
N ALA A 104 16.69 2.14 -7.50
CA ALA A 104 17.93 2.44 -8.22
C ALA A 104 17.76 3.65 -9.15
N VAL A 105 16.69 3.69 -9.94
CA VAL A 105 16.38 4.84 -10.83
C VAL A 105 16.25 6.14 -10.03
N LEU A 106 15.48 6.11 -8.93
CA LEU A 106 15.32 7.28 -8.05
C LEU A 106 16.61 7.73 -7.36
N SER A 107 17.58 6.82 -7.20
CA SER A 107 18.89 7.16 -6.61
C SER A 107 19.87 7.77 -7.62
N THR A 108 19.73 7.48 -8.91
CA THR A 108 20.61 7.98 -9.98
C THR A 108 20.23 9.39 -10.44
N ASP A 109 18.96 9.79 -10.29
CA ASP A 109 18.44 11.10 -10.70
C ASP A 109 18.70 12.23 -9.66
N ARG A 110 19.54 11.97 -8.65
CA ARG A 110 19.95 12.91 -7.60
C ARG A 110 21.42 13.24 -7.70
#